data_AF-A0A6P8Y362-F1
#
_entry.id   AF-A0A6P8Y362-F1
#
_cell.length_a   1.000
_cell.length_b   1.000
_cell.length_c   1.000
_cell.angle_alpha   90.00
_cell.angle_beta   90.00
_cell.angle_gamma   90.00
#
_symmetry.space_group_name_H-M   'P 1'
#
loop_
_entity.id
_entity.type
_entity.pdbx_description
1 polymer ?
#
loop_
_entity_poly.entity_id
_entity_poly.type
_entity_poly.pdbx_seq_one_letter_code
_entity_poly.pdbx_strand_id
1 'polypeptide(L)'
;MASKYSMLLLAISASCLMAAVSAVAIEKKVAAEGSCSKTSLDNLEATIELCARNVEVEQFADPSWECARTVSGYLEDADECDWSVVPDYLEDCLSGFGFVDDADIKPAVNCIKLAIKSEICC
;
A
#
# COMPACT_ATOMS: atom_id res chain seq x y z
N MET A 1 55.20 10.62 -11.14
CA MET A 1 54.49 11.05 -12.37
C MET A 1 53.07 10.56 -12.25
N ALA A 2 52.14 11.47 -12.01
CA ALA A 2 50.73 11.21 -11.80
C ALA A 2 49.93 11.53 -13.07
N SER A 3 48.74 10.96 -13.14
CA SER A 3 47.62 11.32 -14.03
C SER A 3 47.60 10.67 -15.41
N LYS A 4 46.51 9.92 -15.66
CA LYS A 4 45.50 10.20 -16.71
C LYS A 4 44.82 8.92 -17.19
N TYR A 5 44.07 8.22 -16.33
CA TYR A 5 42.93 7.40 -16.76
C TYR A 5 41.82 7.47 -15.70
N SER A 6 41.52 8.69 -15.25
CA SER A 6 40.16 9.05 -14.81
C SER A 6 39.36 9.31 -16.07
N MET A 7 38.47 8.40 -16.44
CA MET A 7 37.22 8.62 -17.19
C MET A 7 36.74 7.29 -17.79
N LEU A 8 35.87 6.60 -17.06
CA LEU A 8 34.80 5.72 -17.53
C LEU A 8 33.82 5.69 -16.34
N LEU A 9 33.04 6.77 -16.14
CA LEU A 9 31.62 6.85 -16.53
C LEU A 9 30.83 5.67 -15.94
N LEU A 10 30.31 5.75 -14.71
CA LEU A 10 28.99 6.32 -14.36
C LEU A 10 27.89 5.93 -15.35
N ALA A 11 27.20 4.81 -15.09
CA ALA A 11 25.82 4.56 -15.53
C ALA A 11 25.25 3.25 -14.97
N ILE A 12 25.07 3.14 -13.65
CA ILE A 12 23.89 2.46 -13.06
C ILE A 12 23.52 3.27 -11.82
N SER A 13 22.98 4.46 -12.05
CA SER A 13 22.32 5.25 -11.02
C SER A 13 20.80 5.09 -11.18
N ALA A 14 20.15 4.99 -10.03
CA ALA A 14 18.79 5.45 -9.78
C ALA A 14 17.62 4.59 -10.29
N SER A 15 17.14 3.71 -9.42
CA SER A 15 15.68 3.56 -9.19
C SER A 15 15.29 3.17 -7.75
N CYS A 16 16.23 2.92 -6.82
CA CYS A 16 15.94 2.70 -5.39
C CYS A 16 16.05 3.98 -4.54
N LEU A 17 15.82 5.16 -5.13
CA LEU A 17 15.79 6.43 -4.42
C LEU A 17 14.54 7.19 -4.85
N MET A 18 13.42 6.89 -4.19
CA MET A 18 12.46 7.87 -3.67
C MET A 18 11.27 7.11 -3.08
N ALA A 19 11.48 6.55 -1.90
CA ALA A 19 10.63 6.72 -0.73
C ALA A 19 11.17 5.73 0.29
N ALA A 20 11.87 6.23 1.31
CA ALA A 20 11.94 5.51 2.56
C ALA A 20 10.52 5.56 3.14
N VAL A 21 9.63 4.70 2.64
CA VAL A 21 8.44 4.37 3.39
C VAL A 21 8.92 3.34 4.41
N SER A 22 8.65 3.64 5.67
CA SER A 22 8.84 2.68 6.75
C SER A 22 7.96 1.48 6.42
N ALA A 23 8.59 0.43 5.90
CA ALA A 23 8.02 -0.86 5.60
C ALA A 23 7.16 -1.36 6.77
N VAL A 24 5.85 -1.10 6.74
CA VAL A 24 4.89 -1.80 7.60
C VAL A 24 4.72 -3.17 6.96
N ALA A 25 5.54 -4.13 7.39
CA ALA A 25 5.36 -5.51 6.99
C ALA A 25 3.99 -5.97 7.51
N ILE A 26 3.05 -6.23 6.60
CA ILE A 26 1.86 -7.01 6.95
C ILE A 26 2.38 -8.40 7.28
N GLU A 27 2.63 -8.67 8.56
CA GLU A 27 2.86 -10.02 9.03
C GLU A 27 1.59 -10.80 8.71
N LYS A 28 1.65 -11.56 7.60
CA LYS A 28 0.63 -12.53 7.23
C LYS A 28 0.78 -13.70 8.20
N LYS A 29 0.44 -13.47 9.47
CA LYS A 29 0.18 -14.57 10.39
C LYS A 29 -0.94 -15.35 9.74
N VAL A 30 -0.60 -16.50 9.18
CA VAL A 30 -1.55 -17.47 8.66
C VAL A 30 -2.57 -17.67 9.77
N ALA A 31 -3.74 -17.04 9.62
CA ALA A 31 -4.85 -17.25 10.51
C ALA A 31 -5.17 -18.73 10.31
N ALA A 32 -4.81 -19.54 11.30
CA ALA A 32 -5.34 -20.88 11.41
C ALA A 32 -6.86 -20.70 11.49
N GLU A 33 -7.57 -21.04 10.40
CA GLU A 33 -9.02 -21.01 10.22
C GLU A 33 -9.79 -20.02 11.13
N GLY A 34 -10.17 -18.86 10.60
CA GLY A 34 -11.00 -17.89 11.31
C GLY A 34 -10.86 -16.45 10.79
N SER A 35 -11.58 -15.54 11.44
CA SER A 35 -11.57 -14.10 11.16
C SER A 35 -10.19 -13.47 11.32
N CYS A 36 -9.99 -12.31 10.71
CA CYS A 36 -8.71 -11.61 10.79
C CYS A 36 -8.37 -11.19 12.23
N SER A 37 -7.10 -11.35 12.63
CA SER A 37 -6.66 -10.88 13.95
C SER A 37 -6.66 -9.34 14.01
N LYS A 38 -7.00 -8.76 15.17
CA LYS A 38 -6.96 -7.29 15.38
C LYS A 38 -5.64 -6.68 14.94
N THR A 39 -4.51 -7.29 15.29
CA THR A 39 -3.18 -6.81 14.89
C THR A 39 -2.99 -6.82 13.36
N SER A 40 -3.50 -7.83 12.67
CA SER A 40 -3.43 -7.88 11.21
C SER A 40 -4.29 -6.79 10.56
N LEU A 41 -5.46 -6.50 11.13
CA LEU A 41 -6.33 -5.42 10.68
C LEU A 41 -5.71 -4.04 10.93
N ASP A 42 -5.11 -3.82 12.11
CA ASP A 42 -4.40 -2.57 12.43
C ASP A 42 -3.21 -2.34 11.47
N ASN A 43 -2.47 -3.41 11.14
CA ASN A 43 -1.39 -3.35 10.16
C ASN A 43 -1.91 -3.06 8.74
N LEU A 44 -3.07 -3.62 8.38
CA LEU A 44 -3.71 -3.35 7.09
C LEU A 44 -4.10 -1.88 6.98
N GLU A 45 -4.75 -1.34 8.00
CA GLU A 45 -5.17 0.07 8.04
C GLU A 45 -3.97 0.99 7.80
N ALA A 46 -2.89 0.80 8.57
CA ALA A 46 -1.66 1.58 8.41
C ALA A 46 -1.04 1.44 7.01
N THR A 47 -1.12 0.25 6.40
CA THR A 47 -0.59 0.03 5.05
C THR A 47 -1.44 0.72 3.99
N ILE A 48 -2.77 0.69 4.13
CA ILE A 48 -3.68 1.40 3.22
C ILE A 48 -3.46 2.90 3.32
N GLU A 49 -3.39 3.46 4.53
CA GLU A 49 -3.09 4.87 4.74
C GLU A 49 -1.77 5.26 4.04
N LEU A 50 -0.72 4.44 4.18
CA LEU A 50 0.57 4.69 3.52
C LEU A 50 0.49 4.61 1.99
N CYS A 51 -0.22 3.63 1.44
CA CYS A 51 -0.35 3.42 0.00
C CYS A 51 -1.26 4.46 -0.66
N ALA A 52 -2.28 4.95 0.05
CA ALA A 52 -3.28 5.87 -0.46
C ALA A 52 -3.08 7.33 -0.04
N ARG A 53 -2.06 7.67 0.77
CA ARG A 53 -1.79 9.04 1.26
C ARG A 53 -1.67 10.13 0.20
N ASN A 54 -1.35 9.75 -1.04
CA ASN A 54 -1.16 10.67 -2.17
C ASN A 54 -2.34 10.66 -3.13
N VAL A 55 -3.43 9.95 -2.81
CA VAL A 55 -4.65 10.01 -3.60
C VAL A 55 -5.28 11.38 -3.36
N GLU A 56 -5.13 12.26 -4.35
CA GLU A 56 -5.69 13.60 -4.29
C GLU A 56 -7.20 13.53 -4.48
N VAL A 57 -7.93 14.17 -3.56
CA VAL A 57 -9.37 14.41 -3.67
C VAL A 57 -9.60 15.91 -3.62
N GLU A 58 -10.50 16.42 -4.48
CA GLU A 58 -10.83 17.85 -4.50
C GLU A 58 -11.54 18.34 -3.22
N GLN A 59 -12.05 17.41 -2.40
CA GLN A 59 -12.79 17.68 -1.18
C GLN A 59 -11.95 17.32 0.05
N PHE A 60 -12.16 18.00 1.18
CA PHE A 60 -11.45 17.83 2.46
C PHE A 60 -11.62 16.43 3.13
N ALA A 61 -11.92 15.39 2.36
CA ALA A 61 -11.90 14.01 2.82
C ALA A 61 -10.46 13.50 2.85
N ASP A 62 -10.14 12.65 3.83
CA ASP A 62 -8.94 11.83 3.81
C ASP A 62 -9.35 10.45 3.30
N PRO A 63 -9.27 10.20 1.98
CA PRO A 63 -9.70 8.93 1.40
C PRO A 63 -8.82 7.79 1.89
N SER A 64 -7.57 8.07 2.28
CA SER A 64 -6.64 7.06 2.77
C SER A 64 -7.11 6.49 4.11
N TRP A 65 -7.48 7.36 5.04
CA TRP A 65 -7.99 6.98 6.36
C TRP A 65 -9.38 6.33 6.29
N GLU A 66 -10.31 6.90 5.52
CA GLU A 66 -11.67 6.38 5.43
C GLU A 66 -11.69 5.00 4.73
N CYS A 67 -10.91 4.82 3.66
CA CYS A 67 -10.80 3.53 3.00
C CYS A 67 -10.04 2.50 3.81
N ALA A 68 -9.02 2.90 4.59
CA ALA A 68 -8.35 1.99 5.52
C ALA A 68 -9.36 1.33 6.46
N ARG A 69 -10.20 2.14 7.12
CA ARG A 69 -11.23 1.66 8.06
C ARG A 69 -12.36 0.89 7.41
N THR A 70 -12.76 1.29 6.21
CA THR A 70 -13.81 0.60 5.45
C THR A 70 -13.35 -0.80 5.06
N VAL A 71 -12.15 -0.92 4.51
CA VAL A 71 -11.59 -2.20 4.07
C VAL A 71 -11.26 -3.11 5.25
N SER A 72 -10.73 -2.58 6.35
CA SER A 72 -10.50 -3.38 7.56
C SER A 72 -11.80 -3.85 8.20
N GLY A 73 -12.84 -3.02 8.21
CA GLY A 73 -14.18 -3.39 8.69
C GLY A 73 -14.79 -4.56 7.92
N TYR A 74 -14.66 -4.56 6.59
CA TYR A 74 -15.11 -5.71 5.78
C TYR A 74 -14.42 -7.02 6.14
N LEU A 75 -13.13 -6.98 6.49
CA LEU A 75 -12.38 -8.16 6.91
C LEU A 75 -12.63 -8.54 8.38
N GLU A 76 -12.97 -7.58 9.23
CA GLU A 76 -13.37 -7.84 10.62
C GLU A 76 -14.69 -8.63 10.67
N ASP A 77 -15.64 -8.26 9.81
CA ASP A 77 -16.95 -8.90 9.70
C ASP A 77 -16.94 -10.19 8.85
N ALA A 78 -15.83 -10.51 8.19
CA ALA A 78 -15.71 -11.69 7.34
C ALA A 78 -15.51 -12.97 8.16
N ASP A 79 -16.19 -14.04 7.76
CA ASP A 79 -16.03 -15.39 8.34
C ASP A 79 -14.61 -15.94 8.13
N GLU A 80 -13.94 -15.51 7.05
CA GLU A 80 -12.60 -15.93 6.67
C GLU A 80 -11.71 -14.72 6.37
N CYS A 81 -10.47 -14.77 6.87
CA CYS A 81 -9.48 -13.74 6.60
C CYS A 81 -8.86 -13.87 5.20
N ASP A 82 -9.59 -13.45 4.17
CA ASP A 82 -9.11 -13.44 2.79
C ASP A 82 -8.44 -12.10 2.42
N TRP A 83 -7.11 -12.11 2.34
CA TRP A 83 -6.33 -10.95 1.92
C TRP A 83 -6.46 -10.65 0.42
N SER A 84 -6.96 -11.60 -0.39
CA SER A 84 -7.00 -11.44 -1.85
C SER A 84 -8.03 -10.41 -2.31
N VAL A 85 -9.07 -10.14 -1.52
CA VAL A 85 -10.14 -9.17 -1.82
C VAL A 85 -9.79 -7.73 -1.45
N VAL A 86 -8.77 -7.52 -0.62
CA VAL A 86 -8.36 -6.19 -0.14
C VAL A 86 -8.10 -5.19 -1.26
N PRO A 87 -7.37 -5.52 -2.35
CA PRO A 87 -7.11 -4.56 -3.40
C PRO A 87 -8.39 -4.08 -4.11
N ASP A 88 -9.36 -4.98 -4.27
CA ASP A 88 -10.61 -4.68 -4.97
C ASP A 88 -11.51 -3.79 -4.09
N TYR A 89 -11.61 -4.08 -2.79
CA TYR A 89 -12.33 -3.20 -1.85
C TYR A 89 -11.67 -1.82 -1.71
N LEU A 90 -10.34 -1.74 -1.77
CA LEU A 90 -9.64 -0.46 -1.77
C LEU A 90 -9.94 0.34 -3.05
N GLU A 91 -9.90 -0.32 -4.21
CA GLU A 91 -10.20 0.30 -5.51
C GLU A 91 -11.64 0.84 -5.54
N ASP A 92 -12.60 0.05 -5.10
CA ASP A 92 -14.02 0.44 -5.01
C ASP A 92 -14.22 1.61 -4.03
N CYS A 93 -13.58 1.56 -2.86
CA CYS A 93 -13.68 2.63 -1.88
C CYS A 93 -13.11 3.95 -2.41
N LEU A 94 -11.89 3.94 -2.97
CA LEU A 94 -11.25 5.14 -3.51
C LEU A 94 -12.05 5.71 -4.70
N SER A 95 -12.61 4.86 -5.55
CA SER A 95 -13.47 5.27 -6.67
C SER A 95 -14.79 5.92 -6.20
N GLY A 96 -15.23 5.59 -4.99
CA GLY A 96 -16.40 6.21 -4.34
C GLY A 96 -16.16 7.66 -3.91
N PHE A 97 -14.89 8.07 -3.70
CA PHE A 97 -14.53 9.47 -3.56
C PHE A 97 -14.54 10.08 -4.95
N GLY A 98 -15.65 10.72 -5.31
CA GLY A 98 -15.74 11.44 -6.58
C GLY A 98 -14.54 12.36 -6.78
N PHE A 99 -14.11 12.53 -8.03
CA PHE A 99 -12.97 13.37 -8.44
C PHE A 99 -11.58 12.77 -8.18
N VAL A 100 -11.46 11.49 -7.84
CA VAL A 100 -10.17 10.77 -7.95
C VAL A 100 -10.02 10.22 -9.36
N ASP A 101 -8.94 10.60 -10.06
CA ASP A 101 -8.62 10.00 -11.35
C ASP A 101 -8.11 8.55 -11.15
N ASP A 102 -8.45 7.66 -12.08
CA ASP A 102 -7.89 6.29 -12.14
C ASP A 102 -6.36 6.27 -12.05
N ALA A 103 -5.72 7.36 -12.50
CA ALA A 103 -4.28 7.55 -12.44
C ALA A 103 -3.73 7.63 -11.02
N ASP A 104 -4.53 8.08 -10.05
CA ASP A 104 -4.17 8.23 -8.64
C ASP A 104 -4.55 6.98 -7.83
N ILE A 105 -5.61 6.27 -8.23
CA ILE A 105 -6.06 5.01 -7.59
C ILE A 105 -5.08 3.86 -7.87
N LYS A 106 -4.66 3.68 -9.13
CA LYS A 106 -3.84 2.54 -9.55
C LYS A 106 -2.52 2.40 -8.78
N PRO A 107 -1.76 3.48 -8.50
CA PRO A 107 -0.58 3.41 -7.65
C PRO A 107 -0.88 2.87 -6.26
N ALA A 108 -1.96 3.33 -5.61
CA ALA A 108 -2.35 2.87 -4.27
C ALA A 108 -2.73 1.39 -4.26
N VAL A 109 -3.54 0.96 -5.23
CA VAL A 109 -3.95 -0.45 -5.39
C VAL A 109 -2.75 -1.35 -5.67
N ASN A 110 -1.82 -0.91 -6.51
CA ASN A 110 -0.58 -1.67 -6.79
C ASN A 110 0.33 -1.77 -5.57
N CYS A 111 0.45 -0.69 -4.79
CA CYS A 111 1.19 -0.68 -3.53
C CYS A 111 0.63 -1.76 -2.57
N ILE A 112 -0.69 -1.84 -2.40
CA ILE A 112 -1.33 -2.88 -1.58
C ILE A 112 -1.16 -4.29 -2.15
N LYS A 113 -1.31 -4.47 -3.46
CA LYS A 113 -1.05 -5.76 -4.13
C LYS A 113 0.37 -6.25 -3.85
N LEU A 114 1.35 -5.35 -3.82
CA LEU A 114 2.73 -5.68 -3.46
C LEU A 114 2.88 -5.96 -1.97
N ALA A 115 2.29 -5.14 -1.09
CA ALA A 115 2.32 -5.34 0.36
C ALA A 115 1.85 -6.74 0.77
N ILE A 116 0.70 -7.16 0.22
CA ILE A 116 0.09 -8.47 0.50
C ILE A 116 0.92 -9.62 -0.07
N LYS A 117 1.54 -9.43 -1.24
CA LYS A 117 2.36 -10.46 -1.90
C LYS A 117 3.73 -10.63 -1.28
N SER A 118 4.31 -9.57 -0.74
CA SER A 118 5.76 -9.52 -0.51
C SER A 118 6.17 -9.85 0.93
N GLU A 119 5.26 -9.95 1.90
CA GLU A 119 5.57 -9.99 3.36
C GLU A 119 6.50 -8.85 3.84
N ILE A 120 6.87 -7.93 2.94
CA ILE A 120 7.82 -6.85 3.06
C ILE A 120 7.14 -5.71 2.32
N CYS A 121 6.67 -4.70 3.04
CA CYS A 121 6.07 -3.55 2.39
C CYS A 121 7.12 -2.47 2.09
N CYS A 122 6.77 -1.63 1.11
CA CYS A 122 7.50 -0.50 0.55
C CYS A 122 8.02 0.51 1.57
#